data_AF-A0A2S9G234-F1
#
_entry.id   AF-A0A2S9G234-F1
#
_cell.length_a   1.000
_cell.length_b   1.000
_cell.length_c   1.000
_cell.angle_alpha   90.00
_cell.angle_beta   90.00
_cell.angle_gamma   90.00
#
_symmetry.space_group_name_H-M   'P 1'
#
loop_
_entity.id
_entity.type
_entity.pdbx_description
1 polymer ?
#
loop_
_entity_poly.entity_id
_entity_poly.type
_entity_poly.pdbx_seq_one_letter_code
_entity_poly.pdbx_strand_id
1 'polypeptide(L)'
;EDGMFPHMRALGDPVELSEERRLAYVGITRARQRLYLSRAKVRSSWGQPMLNPESRFLREIPQELIDWRRTEQPSSRMSAPVGN
;
A
#
# COMPACT_ATOMS: atom_id res chain seq x y z
N GLU A 1 1.31 -3.00 1.99
CA GLU A 1 1.77 -3.33 0.62
C GLU A 1 1.36 -4.76 0.38
N ASP A 2 0.78 -5.09 -0.78
CA ASP A 2 0.51 -6.50 -1.09
C ASP A 2 1.83 -7.30 -1.04
N GLY A 3 1.79 -8.50 -0.44
CA GLY A 3 2.98 -9.32 -0.19
C GLY A 3 3.58 -9.11 1.21
N MET A 4 3.42 -7.92 1.81
CA MET A 4 3.75 -7.67 3.22
C MET A 4 2.51 -7.70 4.10
N PHE A 5 1.46 -7.00 3.67
CA PHE A 5 0.16 -6.96 4.30
C PHE A 5 -0.93 -6.57 3.28
N PRO A 6 -1.78 -7.51 2.84
CA PRO A 6 -1.81 -8.93 3.24
C PRO A 6 -0.51 -9.67 2.92
N HIS A 7 -0.12 -10.61 3.78
CA HIS A 7 1.09 -11.39 3.59
C HIS A 7 1.03 -12.21 2.28
N MET A 8 2.19 -12.38 1.62
CA MET A 8 2.29 -13.03 0.30
C MET A 8 1.60 -14.39 0.19
N ARG A 9 1.62 -15.18 1.26
CA ARG A 9 0.98 -16.52 1.31
C ARG A 9 -0.54 -16.46 1.16
N ALA A 10 -1.16 -15.43 1.76
CA ALA A 10 -2.61 -15.27 1.76
C ALA A 10 -3.17 -14.72 0.44
N LEU A 11 -2.32 -14.25 -0.49
CA LEU A 11 -2.80 -13.60 -1.72
C LEU A 11 -3.55 -14.55 -2.67
N GLY A 12 -3.23 -15.84 -2.62
CA GLY A 12 -3.79 -16.88 -3.49
C GLY A 12 -4.93 -17.70 -2.86
N ASP A 13 -5.22 -17.52 -1.57
CA ASP A 13 -6.25 -18.26 -0.84
C ASP A 13 -7.29 -17.28 -0.27
N PRO A 14 -8.56 -17.34 -0.70
CA PRO A 14 -9.62 -16.48 -0.19
C PRO A 14 -9.85 -16.59 1.33
N VAL A 15 -9.63 -17.77 1.92
CA VAL A 15 -9.80 -18.00 3.36
C VAL A 15 -8.68 -17.32 4.13
N GLU A 16 -7.42 -17.55 3.76
CA GLU A 16 -6.28 -16.86 4.38
C GLU A 16 -6.37 -15.34 4.20
N LEU A 17 -6.81 -14.88 3.03
CA LEU A 17 -7.00 -13.45 2.76
C LEU A 17 -8.07 -12.83 3.66
N SER A 18 -9.12 -13.59 3.97
CA SER A 18 -10.18 -13.15 4.88
C SER A 18 -9.68 -13.02 6.31
N GLU A 19 -8.75 -13.87 6.74
CA GLU A 19 -8.10 -13.74 8.04
C GLU A 19 -7.11 -12.55 8.09
N GLU A 20 -6.34 -12.30 7.04
CA GLU A 20 -5.53 -11.07 6.93
C GLU A 20 -6.41 -9.80 6.97
N ARG A 21 -7.60 -9.84 6.36
CA ARG A 21 -8.59 -8.75 6.43
C ARG A 21 -9.09 -8.55 7.85
N ARG A 22 -9.33 -9.62 8.61
CA ARG A 22 -9.68 -9.55 10.02
C ARG A 22 -8.55 -8.91 10.83
N LEU A 23 -7.30 -9.25 10.55
CA LEU A 23 -6.15 -8.58 11.17
C LEU A 23 -6.11 -7.09 10.83
N ALA A 24 -6.43 -6.70 9.59
CA ALA A 24 -6.48 -5.30 9.17
C ALA A 24 -7.55 -4.54 9.96
N TYR A 25 -8.75 -5.12 10.07
CA TYR A 25 -9.86 -4.58 10.85
C TYR A 25 -9.48 -4.38 12.33
N VAL A 26 -8.87 -5.40 12.95
CA VAL A 26 -8.40 -5.29 14.34
C VAL A 26 -7.35 -4.19 14.46
N GLY A 27 -6.38 -4.12 13.55
CA GLY A 27 -5.34 -3.08 13.55
C GLY A 27 -5.92 -1.66 13.45
N ILE A 28 -6.86 -1.45 12.53
CA ILE A 28 -7.58 -0.18 12.35
C ILE A 28 -8.34 0.21 13.62
N THR A 29 -9.09 -0.73 14.20
CA THR A 29 -9.93 -0.49 15.39
C THR A 29 -9.15 -0.34 16.70
N ARG A 30 -7.84 -0.62 16.72
CA ARG A 30 -6.98 -0.30 17.88
C ARG A 30 -6.77 1.20 18.06
N ALA A 31 -6.82 1.98 16.99
CA ALA A 31 -6.61 3.43 17.06
C ALA A 31 -7.83 4.10 17.71
N ARG A 32 -7.61 4.81 18.83
CA ARG A 32 -8.70 5.53 19.53
C ARG A 32 -8.98 6.93 19.00
N GLN A 33 -7.97 7.59 18.42
CA GLN A 33 -8.06 8.99 18.01
C GLN A 33 -7.62 9.22 16.58
N ARG A 34 -6.39 8.81 16.23
CA ARG A 34 -5.84 8.96 14.88
C ARG A 34 -5.17 7.66 14.45
N LEU A 35 -5.42 7.25 13.21
CA LEU A 35 -4.76 6.14 12.56
C LEU A 35 -3.85 6.68 11.46
N TYR A 36 -2.57 6.31 11.50
CA TYR A 36 -1.62 6.60 10.44
C TYR A 36 -1.28 5.29 9.73
N LEU A 37 -1.50 5.27 8.41
CA LEU A 37 -1.15 4.15 7.54
C LEU A 37 0.08 4.54 6.73
N SER A 38 1.01 3.60 6.57
CA SER A 38 2.23 3.83 5.79
C SER A 38 2.52 2.66 4.86
N ARG A 39 3.16 2.98 3.74
CA ARG A 39 3.73 2.02 2.80
C ARG A 39 5.02 2.57 2.21
N ALA A 40 5.91 1.69 1.81
CA ALA A 40 7.05 1.98 0.97
C ALA A 40 6.66 1.83 -0.51
N LYS A 41 7.20 2.70 -1.37
CA LYS A 41 7.14 2.53 -2.83
C LYS A 41 8.18 1.52 -3.31
N VAL A 42 9.36 1.57 -2.71
CA VAL A 42 10.45 0.62 -2.92
C VAL A 42 10.92 0.13 -1.55
N ARG A 43 11.04 -1.17 -1.40
CA ARG A 43 11.54 -1.83 -0.18
C ARG A 43 12.74 -2.69 -0.56
N SER A 44 13.80 -2.68 0.25
CA SER A 44 14.86 -3.69 0.11
C SER A 44 14.45 -4.95 0.86
N SER A 45 14.48 -6.10 0.19
CA SER A 45 14.33 -7.41 0.81
C SER A 45 15.40 -8.34 0.26
N TRP A 46 16.15 -9.00 1.14
CA TRP A 46 17.30 -9.86 0.78
C TRP A 46 18.28 -9.19 -0.21
N GLY A 47 18.55 -7.89 0.00
CA GLY A 47 19.47 -7.12 -0.85
C GLY A 47 18.91 -6.70 -2.21
N GLN A 48 17.67 -7.07 -2.55
CA GLN A 48 17.03 -6.72 -3.81
C GLN A 48 15.90 -5.69 -3.61
N PRO A 49 15.77 -4.70 -4.50
CA PRO A 49 14.65 -3.76 -4.46
C PRO A 49 13.35 -4.46 -4.91
N MET A 50 12.30 -4.29 -4.12
CA MET A 50 10.95 -4.78 -4.39
C MET A 50 9.98 -3.61 -4.52
N LEU A 51 9.19 -3.63 -5.59
CA LEU A 51 8.13 -2.68 -5.91
C LEU A 51 6.78 -3.36 -5.67
N ASN A 52 6.40 -3.46 -4.40
CA ASN A 52 5.10 -4.05 -4.06
C ASN A 52 3.97 -3.05 -4.33
N PRO A 53 2.84 -3.49 -4.89
CA PRO A 53 1.63 -2.69 -4.93
C PRO A 53 1.20 -2.22 -3.54
N GLU A 54 0.37 -1.17 -3.51
CA GLU A 54 -0.30 -0.78 -2.27
C GLU A 54 -1.11 -1.95 -1.69
N SER A 55 -1.35 -1.94 -0.37
CA SER A 55 -2.21 -2.97 0.22
C SER A 55 -3.61 -2.84 -0.37
N ARG A 56 -4.20 -3.94 -0.84
CA ARG A 56 -5.59 -3.96 -1.31
C ARG A 56 -6.59 -3.45 -0.26
N PHE A 57 -6.29 -3.62 1.03
CA PHE A 57 -7.14 -3.13 2.12
C PHE A 57 -7.24 -1.59 2.16
N LEU A 58 -6.32 -0.85 1.54
CA LEU A 58 -6.43 0.62 1.44
C LEU A 58 -7.57 1.06 0.53
N ARG A 59 -7.91 0.27 -0.50
CA ARG A 59 -9.01 0.57 -1.44
C ARG A 59 -10.38 0.29 -0.84
N GLU A 60 -10.42 -0.48 0.24
CA GLU A 60 -11.65 -0.86 0.95
C GLU A 60 -12.03 0.18 2.01
N ILE A 61 -11.09 1.03 2.41
CA ILE A 61 -11.37 2.19 3.25
C ILE A 61 -12.03 3.26 2.36
N PRO A 62 -13.17 3.86 2.79
CA PRO A 62 -13.75 4.98 2.08
C PRO A 62 -12.72 6.10 1.85
N GLN A 63 -12.49 6.49 0.60
CA GLN A 63 -11.36 7.33 0.22
C GLN A 63 -11.46 8.75 0.77
N GLU A 64 -12.67 9.23 1.02
CA GLU A 64 -12.97 10.50 1.67
C GLU A 64 -12.49 10.57 3.13
N LEU A 65 -12.23 9.42 3.77
CA LEU A 65 -11.67 9.34 5.11
C LEU A 65 -10.13 9.36 5.13
N ILE A 66 -9.49 9.21 3.96
CA ILE A 66 -8.04 9.14 3.84
C ILE A 66 -7.48 10.51 3.47
N ASP A 67 -6.69 11.08 4.37
CA ASP A 67 -5.83 12.22 4.08
C ASP A 67 -4.48 11.73 3.53
N TRP A 68 -4.34 11.75 2.20
CA TRP A 68 -3.14 11.29 1.52
C TRP A 68 -1.96 12.25 1.74
N ARG A 69 -0.90 11.71 2.35
CA ARG A 69 0.36 12.44 2.58
C ARG A 69 1.48 11.84 1.74
N ARG A 70 2.36 12.70 1.22
CA ARG A 70 3.56 12.29 0.45
C ARG A 70 3.20 11.42 -0.76
N THR A 71 2.11 11.76 -1.45
CA THR A 71 1.92 11.35 -2.84
C THR A 71 3.01 12.06 -3.65
N GLU A 72 3.85 11.32 -4.36
CA GLU A 72 4.84 11.95 -5.23
C GLU A 72 4.11 12.91 -6.18
N GLN A 73 4.60 14.14 -6.30
CA GLN A 73 4.11 15.05 -7.33
C GLN A 73 4.33 14.33 -8.67
N PRO A 74 3.33 14.27 -9.58
CA PRO A 74 3.57 13.76 -10.92
C PRO A 74 4.73 14.58 -11.49
N SER A 75 5.82 13.91 -11.86
CA SER A 75 6.95 14.57 -12.51
C SER A 75 6.44 15.12 -13.84
N SER A 76 6.05 16.39 -13.86
CA SER A 76 5.85 17.17 -15.07
C SER A 76 7.22 17.46 -15.69
N ARG A 77 7.85 16.43 -16.24
CA ARG A 77 8.97 16.56 -17.18
C ARG A 77 8.81 15.56 -18.30
N MET A 78 7.73 15.75 -19.06
CA MET A 78 7.74 15.38 -20.46
C MET A 78 8.50 16.49 -21.19
N SER A 79 9.83 16.43 -21.16
CA SER A 79 10.65 17.18 -22.12
C SER A 79 10.76 16.31 -23.35
N ALA A 80 10.03 16.69 -24.40
CA ALA A 80 10.09 16.09 -25.72
C ALA A 80 11.55 15.97 -26.21
N PRO A 81 11.89 14.96 -27.03
CA PRO A 81 13.22 14.90 -27.62
C PRO A 81 13.41 16.12 -28.53
N VAL A 82 14.45 16.89 -28.27
CA VAL A 82 14.96 17.89 -29.20
C VAL A 82 15.55 17.11 -30.37
N GLY A 83 14.96 17.29 -31.56
CA GLY A 83 15.42 16.65 -32.79
C GLY A 83 16.82 17.12 -33.19
N ASN A 84 17.50 16.26 -33.96
CA ASN A 84 18.63 16.62 -34.80
C ASN A 84 18.54 15.80 -36.09
#